data_AF-A0A8I2ZF03-F1
#
_entry.id   AF-A0A8I2ZF03-F1
#
_cell.length_a   1.000
_cell.length_b   1.000
_cell.length_c   1.000
_cell.angle_alpha   90.00
_cell.angle_beta   90.00
_cell.angle_gamma   90.00
#
_symmetry.space_group_name_H-M   'P 1'
#
loop_
_entity.id
_entity.type
_entity.pdbx_description
1 polymer ?
#
loop_
_entity_poly.entity_id
_entity_poly.type
_entity_poly.pdbx_seq_one_letter_code
_entity_poly.pdbx_strand_id
1 'polypeptide(L)'
;MAAPTAEANSKESASPNNTNATRPESPKTSPAYWGYLFQDDKTPTKTLEALLRAVAKHIMTEIGDKRVHFLTPTKLAAFYRAVGGDYDSLFTGMDHESISYIYRVTGCQHSLQPIPGNDFEPPSVPALTPRGFVRWESIEILLGPEEHVPFMQYVVKNWALKHPETGEPFPTELPKEAFPLEADTEVDKWHKACAEKLKKDATPQSDPATFKQPHHEHSSSGPERDEPKVKVAYAHFRNPYPEPSPRMRPAQPDYFNRPMPFSHQLSAGQAWSPATTSQPGEAFELGCAV
;
A
#
# COMPACT_ATOMS: atom_id res chain seq x y z
N MET A 1 -21.10 -13.85 85.57
CA MET A 1 -20.74 -15.21 86.04
C MET A 1 -21.84 -16.14 85.58
N ALA A 2 -21.68 -17.20 84.81
CA ALA A 2 -20.62 -17.78 84.00
C ALA A 2 -21.36 -18.75 83.04
N ALA A 3 -20.91 -18.88 81.79
CA ALA A 3 -21.30 -20.02 80.93
C ALA A 3 -20.66 -21.32 81.51
N PRO A 4 -21.06 -22.54 81.07
CA PRO A 4 -20.45 -23.08 79.84
C PRO A 4 -21.24 -24.15 79.04
N THR A 5 -20.77 -24.37 77.79
CA THR A 5 -20.62 -25.63 76.99
C THR A 5 -21.81 -26.57 76.73
N ALA A 6 -21.91 -27.35 75.64
CA ALA A 6 -21.40 -27.46 74.26
C ALA A 6 -21.65 -28.92 73.88
N GLU A 7 -22.34 -29.23 72.77
CA GLU A 7 -22.21 -30.55 72.12
C GLU A 7 -22.60 -30.47 70.65
N ALA A 8 -21.80 -31.12 69.81
CA ALA A 8 -21.85 -31.13 68.36
C ALA A 8 -22.62 -32.35 67.84
N ASN A 9 -23.31 -32.23 66.69
CA ASN A 9 -23.52 -33.37 65.81
C ASN A 9 -23.69 -32.94 64.34
N SER A 10 -23.02 -33.68 63.47
CA SER A 10 -22.86 -33.49 62.03
C SER A 10 -24.12 -33.86 61.23
N LYS A 11 -24.38 -33.16 60.11
CA LYS A 11 -24.91 -33.78 58.88
C LYS A 11 -24.80 -32.85 57.66
N GLU A 12 -24.12 -33.40 56.67
CA GLU A 12 -24.01 -33.10 55.24
C GLU A 12 -25.31 -32.61 54.55
N SER A 13 -25.20 -31.61 53.66
CA SER A 13 -25.63 -31.70 52.25
C SER A 13 -25.65 -30.35 51.51
N ALA A 14 -25.05 -30.36 50.31
CA ALA A 14 -25.38 -29.59 49.09
C ALA A 14 -25.07 -28.08 48.99
N SER A 15 -24.04 -27.78 48.19
CA SER A 15 -23.86 -26.51 47.46
C SER A 15 -25.05 -26.18 46.54
N PRO A 16 -25.19 -24.90 46.15
CA PRO A 16 -25.02 -24.62 44.73
C PRO A 16 -24.09 -23.43 44.42
N ASN A 17 -23.24 -23.68 43.43
CA ASN A 17 -22.49 -22.79 42.54
C ASN A 17 -22.72 -21.28 42.67
N ASN A 18 -21.68 -20.56 43.14
CA ASN A 18 -21.48 -19.16 42.79
C ASN A 18 -20.65 -19.11 41.50
N THR A 19 -21.33 -19.10 40.36
CA THR A 19 -20.69 -18.87 39.06
C THR A 19 -20.25 -17.42 39.01
N ASN A 20 -18.94 -17.21 39.12
CA ASN A 20 -18.29 -15.94 38.84
C ASN A 20 -18.42 -15.68 37.33
N ALA A 21 -19.57 -15.13 36.93
CA ALA A 21 -19.83 -14.73 35.56
C ALA A 21 -18.95 -13.52 35.26
N THR A 22 -17.90 -13.76 34.48
CA THR A 22 -17.12 -12.74 33.78
C THR A 22 -18.08 -11.79 33.08
N ARG A 23 -18.21 -10.59 33.63
CA ARG A 23 -18.93 -9.48 33.03
C ARG A 23 -18.36 -9.24 31.63
N PRO A 24 -19.18 -9.15 30.57
CA PRO A 24 -18.69 -8.71 29.28
C PRO A 24 -18.13 -7.30 29.44
N GLU A 25 -16.86 -7.14 29.10
CA GLU A 25 -16.15 -5.86 29.11
C GLU A 25 -16.98 -4.88 28.28
N SER A 26 -17.43 -3.81 28.92
CA SER A 26 -18.15 -2.72 28.26
C SER A 26 -17.33 -2.20 27.08
N PRO A 27 -17.94 -1.87 25.93
CA PRO A 27 -17.21 -1.33 24.80
C PRO A 27 -16.43 -0.10 25.25
N LYS A 28 -15.10 -0.15 25.11
CA LYS A 28 -14.23 1.01 25.31
C LYS A 28 -14.85 2.13 24.51
N THR A 29 -15.21 3.22 25.18
CA THR A 29 -15.78 4.39 24.53
C THR A 29 -14.86 4.79 23.38
N SER A 30 -15.41 5.02 22.19
CA SER A 30 -14.64 5.22 20.94
C SER A 30 -13.45 6.19 21.06
N PRO A 31 -13.53 7.31 21.83
CA PRO A 31 -12.38 8.20 22.03
C PRO A 31 -11.22 7.55 22.81
N ALA A 32 -11.52 6.68 23.78
CA ALA A 32 -10.51 5.99 24.59
C ALA A 32 -9.80 4.86 23.83
N TYR A 33 -10.44 4.30 22.80
CA TYR A 33 -9.82 3.27 21.96
C TYR A 33 -8.71 3.85 21.09
N TRP A 34 -9.00 4.96 20.40
CA TRP A 34 -8.08 5.51 19.40
C TRP A 34 -6.86 6.17 20.03
N GLY A 35 -7.05 6.96 21.09
CA GLY A 35 -5.95 7.75 21.66
C GLY A 35 -5.28 8.63 20.60
N TYR A 36 -4.01 8.97 20.83
CA TYR A 36 -3.17 9.60 19.80
C TYR A 36 -2.40 8.52 19.02
N LEU A 37 -2.42 8.61 17.69
CA LEU A 37 -2.07 7.49 16.80
C LEU A 37 -0.63 7.48 16.31
N PHE A 38 0.15 8.52 16.63
CA PHE A 38 1.58 8.61 16.35
C PHE A 38 2.40 8.61 17.63
N GLN A 39 3.62 8.08 17.55
CA GLN A 39 4.63 8.18 18.60
C GLN A 39 5.45 9.47 18.45
N ASP A 40 6.24 9.80 19.46
CA ASP A 40 7.10 11.01 19.46
C ASP A 40 8.11 11.00 18.30
N ASP A 41 8.57 9.81 17.89
CA ASP A 41 9.47 9.59 16.76
C ASP A 41 8.78 9.58 15.39
N LYS A 42 7.50 10.00 15.35
CA LYS A 42 6.66 10.07 14.14
C LYS A 42 6.35 8.70 13.51
N THR A 43 6.61 7.60 14.22
CA THR A 43 6.17 6.28 13.79
C THR A 43 4.71 6.04 14.17
N PRO A 44 3.97 5.21 13.41
CA PRO A 44 2.61 4.84 13.79
C PRO A 44 2.64 4.04 15.10
N THR A 45 1.61 4.25 15.92
CA THR A 45 1.31 3.33 17.04
C THR A 45 0.87 1.96 16.51
N LYS A 46 0.85 0.94 17.39
CA LYS A 46 0.32 -0.39 17.03
C LYS A 46 -1.14 -0.32 16.53
N THR A 47 -1.93 0.58 17.08
CA THR A 47 -3.32 0.80 16.67
C THR A 47 -3.40 1.36 15.24
N LEU A 48 -2.59 2.38 14.93
CA LEU A 48 -2.52 2.93 13.57
C LEU A 48 -1.96 1.91 12.58
N GLU A 49 -0.91 1.17 12.95
CA GLU A 49 -0.35 0.10 12.13
C GLU A 49 -1.40 -0.97 11.79
N ALA A 50 -2.16 -1.42 12.80
CA ALA A 50 -3.23 -2.40 12.61
C ALA A 50 -4.34 -1.88 11.68
N LEU A 51 -4.75 -0.61 11.86
CA LEU A 51 -5.72 0.04 11.00
C LEU A 51 -5.23 0.11 9.54
N LEU A 52 -4.02 0.63 9.31
CA LEU A 52 -3.46 0.77 7.97
C LEU A 52 -3.22 -0.58 7.28
N ARG A 53 -2.89 -1.63 8.04
CA ARG A 53 -2.83 -3.00 7.50
C ARG A 53 -4.20 -3.54 7.11
N ALA A 54 -5.25 -3.22 7.87
CA ALA A 54 -6.63 -3.58 7.49
C ALA A 54 -7.07 -2.82 6.23
N VAL A 55 -6.73 -1.55 6.09
CA VAL A 55 -6.97 -0.76 4.87
C VAL A 55 -6.21 -1.36 3.68
N ALA A 56 -4.91 -1.65 3.83
CA ALA A 56 -4.11 -2.30 2.79
C ALA A 56 -4.76 -3.60 2.31
N LYS A 57 -5.19 -4.46 3.24
CA LYS A 57 -5.90 -5.70 2.93
C LYS A 57 -7.20 -5.44 2.16
N HIS A 58 -8.00 -4.47 2.59
CA HIS A 58 -9.23 -4.08 1.89
C HIS A 58 -8.95 -3.61 0.46
N ILE A 59 -7.90 -2.80 0.24
CA ILE A 59 -7.48 -2.39 -1.11
C ILE A 59 -7.13 -3.61 -1.97
N MET A 60 -6.35 -4.54 -1.41
CA MET A 60 -5.92 -5.76 -2.12
C MET A 60 -7.08 -6.67 -2.53
N THR A 61 -8.19 -6.71 -1.77
CA THR A 61 -9.30 -7.65 -2.03
C THR A 61 -10.54 -7.01 -2.65
N GLU A 62 -10.85 -5.76 -2.32
CA GLU A 62 -12.13 -5.14 -2.69
C GLU A 62 -12.02 -3.98 -3.69
N ILE A 63 -10.88 -3.31 -3.76
CA ILE A 63 -10.71 -2.11 -4.59
C ILE A 63 -10.13 -2.45 -5.97
N GLY A 64 -10.72 -1.89 -7.03
CA GLY A 64 -10.28 -2.09 -8.41
C GLY A 64 -10.51 -3.53 -8.92
N ASP A 65 -9.56 -4.05 -9.69
CA ASP A 65 -9.60 -5.46 -10.12
C ASP A 65 -9.35 -6.39 -8.92
N LYS A 66 -10.37 -7.15 -8.53
CA LYS A 66 -10.32 -8.08 -7.38
C LYS A 66 -9.43 -9.29 -7.60
N ARG A 67 -8.98 -9.55 -8.83
CA ARG A 67 -8.02 -10.62 -9.16
C ARG A 67 -6.57 -10.22 -8.90
N VAL A 68 -6.30 -8.92 -8.82
CA VAL A 68 -4.97 -8.39 -8.53
C VAL A 68 -4.87 -8.18 -7.01
N HIS A 69 -4.04 -8.96 -6.34
CA HIS A 69 -3.90 -8.85 -4.87
C HIS A 69 -2.70 -8.02 -4.41
N PHE A 70 -2.12 -7.21 -5.31
CA PHE A 70 -0.97 -6.36 -5.01
C PHE A 70 -1.41 -4.89 -4.97
N LEU A 71 -0.77 -4.09 -4.10
CA LEU A 71 -1.01 -2.65 -4.00
C LEU A 71 -0.29 -1.91 -5.14
N THR A 72 -0.70 -2.20 -6.37
CA THR A 72 -0.17 -1.56 -7.59
C THR A 72 -0.63 -0.10 -7.67
N PRO A 73 -0.01 0.73 -8.53
CA PRO A 73 -0.41 2.13 -8.68
C PRO A 73 -1.89 2.24 -9.09
N THR A 74 -2.36 1.39 -9.98
CA THR A 74 -3.78 1.33 -10.37
C THR A 74 -4.72 1.09 -9.19
N LYS A 75 -4.34 0.21 -8.25
CA LYS A 75 -5.12 -0.04 -7.03
C LYS A 75 -5.12 1.14 -6.08
N LEU A 76 -3.97 1.78 -5.89
CA LEU A 76 -3.84 2.95 -5.03
C LEU A 76 -4.60 4.16 -5.59
N ALA A 77 -4.53 4.40 -6.91
CA ALA A 77 -5.36 5.40 -7.59
C ALA A 77 -6.86 5.15 -7.36
N ALA A 78 -7.31 3.90 -7.51
CA ALA A 78 -8.70 3.54 -7.26
C ALA A 78 -9.11 3.70 -5.78
N PHE A 79 -8.19 3.42 -4.86
CA PHE A 79 -8.39 3.66 -3.42
C PHE A 79 -8.62 5.14 -3.13
N TYR A 80 -7.73 6.04 -3.58
CA TYR A 80 -7.86 7.47 -3.31
C TYR A 80 -9.15 8.04 -3.90
N ARG A 81 -9.54 7.65 -5.12
CA ARG A 81 -10.84 8.03 -5.70
C ARG A 81 -12.02 7.54 -4.86
N ALA A 82 -11.96 6.32 -4.31
CA ALA A 82 -13.03 5.75 -3.52
C ALA A 82 -13.25 6.43 -2.16
N VAL A 83 -12.21 7.09 -1.62
CA VAL A 83 -12.27 7.87 -0.37
C VAL A 83 -12.44 9.38 -0.60
N GLY A 84 -12.53 9.81 -1.86
CA GLY A 84 -12.80 11.19 -2.26
C GLY A 84 -11.58 12.05 -2.61
N GLY A 85 -10.38 11.45 -2.70
CA GLY A 85 -9.15 12.10 -3.17
C GLY A 85 -8.87 11.87 -4.66
N ASP A 86 -7.84 12.56 -5.18
CA ASP A 86 -7.35 12.38 -6.55
C ASP A 86 -5.82 12.29 -6.57
N TYR A 87 -5.31 11.07 -6.69
CA TYR A 87 -3.89 10.75 -6.76
C TYR A 87 -3.50 10.21 -8.15
N ASP A 88 -4.32 10.47 -9.17
CA ASP A 88 -4.09 9.91 -10.51
C ASP A 88 -2.83 10.48 -11.15
N SER A 89 -2.49 11.73 -10.88
CA SER A 89 -1.23 12.36 -11.31
C SER A 89 0.00 11.58 -10.86
N LEU A 90 -0.01 11.03 -9.64
CA LEU A 90 1.07 10.23 -9.07
C LEU A 90 1.00 8.79 -9.58
N PHE A 91 -0.12 8.10 -9.39
CA PHE A 91 -0.17 6.65 -9.62
C PHE A 91 -0.51 6.24 -11.06
N THR A 92 -1.06 7.15 -11.85
CA THR A 92 -1.40 6.92 -13.27
C THR A 92 -0.60 7.83 -14.20
N GLY A 93 -0.20 9.02 -13.72
CA GLY A 93 0.52 10.03 -14.51
C GLY A 93 2.03 9.88 -14.50
N MET A 94 2.63 9.30 -13.44
CA MET A 94 4.07 9.03 -13.39
C MET A 94 4.39 7.64 -13.93
N ASP A 95 5.58 7.48 -14.50
CA ASP A 95 6.09 6.18 -14.89
C ASP A 95 6.42 5.30 -13.67
N HIS A 96 6.46 3.99 -13.89
CA HIS A 96 6.69 3.00 -12.85
C HIS A 96 8.07 3.12 -12.17
N GLU A 97 9.10 3.55 -12.89
CA GLU A 97 10.45 3.73 -12.34
C GLU A 97 10.46 4.90 -11.34
N SER A 98 9.83 6.02 -11.69
CA SER A 98 9.68 7.17 -10.82
C SER A 98 8.90 6.84 -9.54
N ILE A 99 7.79 6.09 -9.65
CA ILE A 99 7.01 5.65 -8.47
C ILE A 99 7.86 4.72 -7.58
N SER A 100 8.57 3.76 -8.19
CA SER A 100 9.48 2.86 -7.48
C SER A 100 10.59 3.61 -6.74
N TYR A 101 11.15 4.64 -7.39
CA TYR A 101 12.13 5.52 -6.77
C TYR A 101 11.54 6.25 -5.55
N ILE A 102 10.34 6.84 -5.67
CA ILE A 102 9.66 7.53 -4.56
C ILE A 102 9.52 6.58 -3.37
N TYR A 103 9.05 5.36 -3.60
CA TYR A 103 8.94 4.37 -2.54
C TYR A 103 10.28 4.05 -1.90
N ARG A 104 11.36 3.93 -2.68
CA ARG A 104 12.71 3.67 -2.15
C ARG A 104 13.20 4.82 -1.26
N VAL A 105 13.09 6.07 -1.70
CA VAL A 105 13.61 7.21 -0.91
C VAL A 105 12.77 7.54 0.31
N THR A 106 11.48 7.21 0.30
CA THR A 106 10.61 7.36 1.46
C THR A 106 10.67 6.15 2.42
N GLY A 107 11.36 5.07 2.02
CA GLY A 107 11.47 3.83 2.77
C GLY A 107 10.18 3.00 2.75
N CYS A 108 9.30 3.24 1.78
CA CYS A 108 8.10 2.43 1.57
C CYS A 108 8.49 1.11 0.90
N GLN A 109 8.38 0.01 1.66
CA GLN A 109 8.69 -1.32 1.16
C GLN A 109 7.76 -1.69 0.00
N HIS A 110 8.34 -2.09 -1.12
CA HIS A 110 7.59 -2.47 -2.31
C HIS A 110 8.26 -3.65 -3.02
N SER A 111 7.53 -4.22 -3.97
CA SER A 111 7.97 -5.27 -4.90
C SER A 111 7.71 -4.80 -6.33
N LEU A 112 8.35 -5.43 -7.31
CA LEU A 112 8.05 -5.19 -8.73
C LEU A 112 7.20 -6.35 -9.25
N GLN A 113 6.06 -6.01 -9.84
CA GLN A 113 5.11 -6.93 -10.44
C GLN A 113 5.29 -6.99 -11.96
N PRO A 114 4.94 -8.11 -12.62
CA PRO A 114 4.95 -8.21 -14.07
C PRO A 114 4.08 -7.14 -14.73
N ILE A 115 4.44 -6.74 -15.95
CA ILE A 115 3.62 -5.82 -16.74
C ILE A 115 2.39 -6.60 -17.24
N PRO A 116 1.15 -6.14 -16.96
CA PRO A 116 -0.05 -6.83 -17.43
C PRO A 116 -0.05 -6.98 -18.96
N GLY A 117 -0.17 -8.23 -19.42
CA GLY A 117 -0.21 -8.54 -20.86
C GLY A 117 1.14 -8.57 -21.55
N ASN A 118 2.26 -8.50 -20.82
CA ASN A 118 3.60 -8.64 -21.38
C ASN A 118 4.48 -9.52 -20.47
N ASP A 119 4.56 -10.81 -20.83
CA ASP A 119 5.30 -11.83 -20.08
C ASP A 119 6.79 -11.91 -20.45
N PHE A 120 7.26 -11.12 -21.42
CA PHE A 120 8.64 -11.16 -21.93
C PHE A 120 9.56 -10.12 -21.29
N GLU A 121 8.98 -9.07 -20.72
CA GLU A 121 9.73 -8.01 -20.02
C GLU A 121 9.90 -8.35 -18.54
N PRO A 122 11.01 -7.90 -17.90
CA PRO A 122 11.19 -8.08 -16.47
C PRO A 122 10.09 -7.34 -15.67
N PRO A 123 9.72 -7.83 -14.47
CA PRO A 123 8.80 -7.14 -13.58
C PRO A 123 9.25 -5.71 -13.28
N SER A 124 8.35 -4.75 -13.50
CA SER A 124 8.65 -3.32 -13.34
C SER A 124 7.53 -2.52 -12.68
N VAL A 125 6.33 -3.07 -12.49
CA VAL A 125 5.20 -2.35 -11.88
C VAL A 125 5.38 -2.30 -10.36
N PRO A 126 5.62 -1.14 -9.72
CA PRO A 126 5.89 -1.10 -8.29
C PRO A 126 4.59 -1.31 -7.50
N ALA A 127 4.59 -2.29 -6.60
CA ALA A 127 3.49 -2.55 -5.70
C ALA A 127 3.96 -2.52 -4.25
N LEU A 128 3.31 -1.67 -3.44
CA LEU A 128 3.58 -1.61 -2.01
C LEU A 128 3.29 -2.97 -1.35
N THR A 129 4.11 -3.34 -0.37
CA THR A 129 3.71 -4.38 0.58
C THR A 129 2.74 -3.76 1.61
N PRO A 130 1.98 -4.55 2.39
CA PRO A 130 1.18 -3.99 3.48
C PRO A 130 2.02 -3.14 4.45
N ARG A 131 3.25 -3.56 4.73
CA ARG A 131 4.21 -2.78 5.55
C ARG A 131 4.62 -1.47 4.85
N GLY A 132 4.84 -1.52 3.53
CA GLY A 132 5.09 -0.33 2.73
C GLY A 132 3.93 0.64 2.72
N PHE A 133 2.70 0.14 2.66
CA PHE A 133 1.49 0.97 2.73
C PHE A 133 1.32 1.64 4.10
N VAL A 134 1.59 0.93 5.19
CA VAL A 134 1.63 1.54 6.53
C VAL A 134 2.59 2.72 6.56
N ARG A 135 3.81 2.54 6.03
CA ARG A 135 4.82 3.60 5.94
C ARG A 135 4.34 4.75 5.07
N TRP A 136 3.84 4.45 3.87
CA TRP A 136 3.33 5.41 2.89
C TRP A 136 2.22 6.27 3.49
N GLU A 137 1.13 5.67 3.94
CA GLU A 137 -0.03 6.43 4.43
C GLU A 137 0.29 7.17 5.73
N SER A 138 1.19 6.64 6.58
CA SER A 138 1.67 7.39 7.75
C SER A 138 2.41 8.67 7.37
N ILE A 139 3.25 8.63 6.33
CA ILE A 139 3.96 9.82 5.82
C ILE A 139 2.94 10.81 5.25
N GLU A 140 2.00 10.33 4.43
CA GLU A 140 0.99 11.19 3.81
C GLU A 140 0.10 11.88 4.85
N ILE A 141 -0.31 11.18 5.92
CA ILE A 141 -1.03 11.79 7.06
C ILE A 141 -0.19 12.86 7.76
N LEU A 142 1.11 12.64 7.94
CA LEU A 142 2.00 13.62 8.56
C LEU A 142 2.25 14.85 7.67
N LEU A 143 2.15 14.70 6.35
CA LEU A 143 2.38 15.78 5.38
C LEU A 143 1.13 16.60 5.06
N GLY A 144 -0.05 15.97 5.07
CA GLY A 144 -1.32 16.59 4.72
C GLY A 144 -2.48 16.03 5.53
N PRO A 145 -2.50 16.21 6.87
CA PRO A 145 -3.56 15.66 7.72
C PRO A 145 -4.95 16.21 7.37
N GLU A 146 -5.04 17.42 6.82
CA GLU A 146 -6.29 18.01 6.35
C GLU A 146 -6.99 17.20 5.25
N GLU A 147 -6.22 16.41 4.49
CA GLU A 147 -6.71 15.58 3.39
C GLU A 147 -6.80 14.10 3.83
N HIS A 148 -5.74 13.56 4.43
CA HIS A 148 -5.66 12.14 4.74
C HIS A 148 -6.46 11.70 5.97
N VAL A 149 -6.64 12.58 6.97
CA VAL A 149 -7.47 12.22 8.14
C VAL A 149 -8.92 11.99 7.73
N PRO A 150 -9.57 12.85 6.92
CA PRO A 150 -10.88 12.57 6.35
C PRO A 150 -10.95 11.23 5.59
N PHE A 151 -9.91 10.85 4.84
CA PHE A 151 -9.88 9.55 4.17
C PHE A 151 -9.90 8.40 5.18
N MET A 152 -9.09 8.47 6.24
CA MET A 152 -9.07 7.46 7.29
C MET A 152 -10.41 7.35 8.04
N GLN A 153 -11.04 8.50 8.33
CA GLN A 153 -12.37 8.53 8.93
C GLN A 153 -13.42 7.89 8.03
N TYR A 154 -13.36 8.17 6.72
CA TYR A 154 -14.25 7.57 5.75
C TYR A 154 -14.10 6.04 5.69
N VAL A 155 -12.88 5.50 5.61
CA VAL A 155 -12.69 4.04 5.49
C VAL A 155 -13.15 3.31 6.76
N VAL A 156 -12.85 3.83 7.94
CA VAL A 156 -13.27 3.24 9.22
C VAL A 156 -14.79 3.22 9.34
N LYS A 157 -15.46 4.29 8.91
CA LYS A 157 -16.91 4.41 8.97
C LYS A 157 -17.62 3.51 7.95
N ASN A 158 -17.07 3.35 6.75
CA ASN A 158 -17.81 2.79 5.62
C ASN A 158 -17.42 1.36 5.22
N TRP A 159 -16.22 0.87 5.57
CA TRP A 159 -15.69 -0.38 5.02
C TRP A 159 -15.70 -1.56 5.98
N ALA A 160 -16.26 -1.39 7.19
CA ALA A 160 -16.38 -2.43 8.21
C ALA A 160 -15.05 -3.18 8.44
N LEU A 161 -13.97 -2.41 8.55
CA LEU A 161 -12.62 -2.94 8.70
C LEU A 161 -12.49 -3.75 9.99
N LYS A 162 -11.72 -4.84 9.92
CA LYS A 162 -11.43 -5.73 11.05
C LYS A 162 -9.96 -5.69 11.39
N HIS A 163 -9.66 -5.67 12.68
CA HIS A 163 -8.31 -5.71 13.20
C HIS A 163 -7.62 -7.01 12.72
N PRO A 164 -6.42 -6.93 12.10
CA PRO A 164 -5.81 -8.08 11.45
C PRO A 164 -5.43 -9.22 12.40
N GLU A 165 -5.07 -8.90 13.65
CA GLU A 165 -4.71 -9.87 14.68
C GLU A 165 -5.92 -10.45 15.42
N THR A 166 -6.85 -9.60 15.87
CA THR A 166 -7.95 -10.05 16.73
C THR A 166 -9.21 -10.43 15.96
N GLY A 167 -9.37 -9.94 14.72
CA GLY A 167 -10.59 -10.12 13.92
C GLY A 167 -11.76 -9.24 14.34
N GLU A 168 -11.62 -8.46 15.42
CA GLU A 168 -12.65 -7.55 15.93
C GLU A 168 -12.82 -6.33 15.02
N PRO A 169 -14.03 -5.77 14.89
CA PRO A 169 -14.25 -4.54 14.14
C PRO A 169 -13.58 -3.34 14.82
N PHE A 170 -13.06 -2.40 14.03
CA PHE A 170 -12.62 -1.11 14.56
C PHE A 170 -13.83 -0.24 14.98
N PRO A 171 -13.71 0.60 16.02
CA PRO A 171 -14.75 1.58 16.34
C PRO A 171 -14.97 2.56 15.18
N THR A 172 -16.21 2.78 14.77
CA THR A 172 -16.50 3.58 13.55
C THR A 172 -16.23 5.08 13.69
N GLU A 173 -16.21 5.58 14.93
CA GLU A 173 -15.96 6.99 15.25
C GLU A 173 -14.46 7.21 15.52
N LEU A 174 -13.75 7.68 14.50
CA LEU A 174 -12.33 8.03 14.56
C LEU A 174 -12.17 9.56 14.73
N PRO A 175 -11.83 10.06 15.94
CA PRO A 175 -11.74 11.50 16.19
C PRO A 175 -10.56 12.12 15.44
N LYS A 176 -10.70 13.38 15.01
CA LYS A 176 -9.63 14.11 14.30
C LYS A 176 -8.41 14.29 15.20
N GLU A 177 -8.64 14.45 16.49
CA GLU A 177 -7.65 14.68 17.55
C GLU A 177 -6.75 13.45 17.79
N ALA A 178 -7.10 12.29 17.21
CA ALA A 178 -6.23 11.13 17.20
C ALA A 178 -5.01 11.31 16.28
N PHE A 179 -5.02 12.33 15.42
CA PHE A 179 -3.99 12.63 14.43
C PHE A 179 -3.37 14.02 14.64
N PRO A 180 -2.23 14.32 14.00
CA PRO A 180 -1.75 15.68 13.86
C PRO A 180 -2.83 16.58 13.23
N LEU A 181 -2.99 17.79 13.77
CA LEU A 181 -3.96 18.77 13.24
C LEU A 181 -3.41 19.56 12.05
N GLU A 182 -2.08 19.63 11.96
CA GLU A 182 -1.32 20.35 10.94
C GLU A 182 -0.15 19.48 10.50
N ALA A 183 0.40 19.77 9.31
CA ALA A 183 1.54 19.05 8.77
C ALA A 183 2.77 19.10 9.70
N ASP A 184 3.46 17.98 9.83
CA ASP A 184 4.68 17.89 10.61
C ASP A 184 5.84 18.59 9.88
N THR A 185 6.37 19.64 10.50
CA THR A 185 7.39 20.49 9.88
C THR A 185 8.73 19.78 9.62
N GLU A 186 9.08 18.74 10.38
CA GLU A 186 10.33 18.00 10.18
C GLU A 186 10.17 17.01 9.03
N VAL A 187 9.04 16.30 8.99
CA VAL A 187 8.70 15.39 7.90
C VAL A 187 8.54 16.14 6.58
N ASP A 188 7.91 17.32 6.57
CA ASP A 188 7.77 18.18 5.39
C ASP A 188 9.14 18.64 4.85
N LYS A 189 10.04 19.10 5.73
CA LYS A 189 11.41 19.47 5.32
C LYS A 189 12.17 18.28 4.73
N TRP A 190 12.08 17.12 5.38
CA TRP A 190 12.71 15.90 4.90
C TRP A 190 12.16 15.49 3.52
N HIS A 191 10.85 15.52 3.34
CA HIS A 191 10.18 15.17 2.10
C HIS A 191 10.56 16.12 0.95
N LYS A 192 10.59 17.43 1.21
CA LYS A 192 11.10 18.43 0.26
C LYS A 192 12.57 18.18 -0.12
N ALA A 193 13.42 17.81 0.83
CA ALA A 193 14.81 17.46 0.54
C ALA A 193 14.93 16.22 -0.35
N CYS A 194 14.10 15.19 -0.13
CA CYS A 194 14.00 14.03 -1.03
C CYS A 194 13.57 14.42 -2.44
N ALA A 195 12.58 15.32 -2.56
CA ALA A 195 12.09 15.83 -3.84
C ALA A 195 13.16 16.62 -4.61
N GLU A 196 13.94 17.46 -3.93
CA GLU A 196 15.04 18.21 -4.56
C GLU A 196 16.17 17.29 -5.02
N LYS A 197 16.46 16.22 -4.28
CA LYS A 197 17.43 15.21 -4.73
C LYS A 197 16.95 14.49 -5.98
N LEU A 198 15.67 14.11 -6.02
CA LEU A 198 15.00 13.55 -7.20
C LEU A 198 15.17 14.42 -8.44
N LYS A 199 14.91 15.72 -8.31
CA LYS A 199 15.05 16.68 -9.41
C LYS A 199 16.49 16.75 -9.95
N LYS A 200 17.48 16.73 -9.06
CA LYS A 200 18.90 16.77 -9.42
C LYS A 200 19.36 15.50 -10.11
N ASP A 201 18.93 14.33 -9.62
CA ASP A 201 19.27 13.04 -10.23
C ASP A 201 18.62 12.90 -11.63
N ALA A 202 17.47 13.55 -11.85
CA ALA A 202 16.75 13.54 -13.14
C ALA A 202 17.28 14.55 -14.17
N THR A 203 18.05 15.56 -13.76
CA THR A 203 18.71 16.46 -14.71
C THR A 203 19.98 15.81 -15.24
N PRO A 204 20.10 15.54 -16.56
CA PRO A 204 21.32 14.99 -17.12
C PRO A 204 22.48 15.96 -16.85
N GLN A 205 23.47 15.49 -16.09
CA GLN A 205 24.69 16.22 -15.86
C GLN A 205 25.42 16.30 -17.21
N SER A 206 25.37 17.45 -17.87
CA SER A 206 26.18 17.69 -19.06
C SER A 206 27.64 17.75 -18.61
N ASP A 207 28.35 16.62 -18.68
CA ASP A 207 29.78 16.59 -18.47
C ASP A 207 30.44 17.51 -19.53
N PRO A 208 31.19 18.56 -19.15
CA PRO A 208 32.01 19.29 -20.09
C PRO A 208 33.16 18.37 -20.51
N ALA A 209 32.99 17.74 -21.66
CA ALA A 209 33.98 17.15 -22.56
C ALA A 209 35.44 17.13 -22.04
N THR A 210 35.97 15.91 -21.83
CA THR A 210 37.33 15.59 -22.30
C THR A 210 37.20 14.60 -23.45
N PHE A 211 36.75 15.09 -24.60
CA PHE A 211 36.90 14.39 -25.88
C PHE A 211 37.88 15.18 -26.74
N LYS A 212 39.07 14.60 -26.95
CA LYS A 212 39.97 15.03 -28.02
C LYS A 212 39.27 14.77 -29.35
N GLN A 213 39.09 15.82 -30.15
CA GLN A 213 38.62 15.72 -31.53
C GLN A 213 39.56 14.85 -32.38
N PRO A 214 39.01 14.18 -33.40
CA PRO A 214 39.54 14.38 -34.73
C PRO A 214 38.46 14.95 -35.64
N HIS A 215 38.87 15.98 -36.38
CA HIS A 215 38.10 16.64 -37.42
C HIS A 215 37.60 15.64 -38.45
N HIS A 216 36.32 15.69 -38.81
CA HIS A 216 35.87 15.54 -40.20
C HIS A 216 34.50 16.22 -40.36
N GLU A 217 34.47 17.20 -41.26
CA GLU A 217 33.28 17.88 -41.76
C GLU A 217 32.33 16.89 -42.43
N HIS A 218 31.01 17.03 -42.23
CA HIS A 218 30.01 17.06 -43.30
C HIS A 218 28.66 17.50 -42.71
N SER A 219 28.11 18.57 -43.30
CA SER A 219 26.80 19.16 -43.02
C SER A 219 25.65 18.21 -43.36
N SER A 220 24.62 18.16 -42.52
CA SER A 220 23.21 18.05 -42.94
C SER A 220 22.26 18.30 -41.75
N SER A 221 21.36 19.24 -41.94
CA SER A 221 20.28 19.70 -41.07
C SER A 221 19.15 18.67 -40.88
N GLY A 222 18.64 18.53 -39.65
CA GLY A 222 17.41 17.78 -39.31
C GLY A 222 16.77 18.33 -38.02
N PRO A 223 15.43 18.24 -37.85
CA PRO A 223 14.67 19.16 -37.02
C PRO A 223 14.70 18.85 -35.52
N GLU A 224 14.57 19.93 -34.77
CA GLU A 224 14.49 20.10 -33.32
C GLU A 224 13.44 19.17 -32.69
N ARG A 225 13.90 18.28 -31.79
CA ARG A 225 13.03 17.41 -31.01
C ARG A 225 12.61 18.17 -29.75
N ASP A 226 11.33 18.53 -29.65
CA ASP A 226 10.70 19.00 -28.42
C ASP A 226 10.88 17.95 -27.32
N GLU A 227 11.71 18.25 -26.31
CA GLU A 227 11.83 17.44 -25.10
C GLU A 227 10.71 17.79 -24.09
N PRO A 228 10.07 16.77 -23.47
CA PRO A 228 8.99 17.00 -22.53
C PRO A 228 9.53 17.56 -21.21
N LYS A 229 9.08 18.77 -20.85
CA LYS A 229 9.29 19.36 -19.52
C LYS A 229 8.65 18.47 -18.46
N VAL A 230 9.46 17.73 -17.71
CA VAL A 230 9.06 17.03 -16.48
C VAL A 230 8.67 18.09 -15.45
N LYS A 231 7.37 18.42 -15.39
CA LYS A 231 6.80 19.26 -14.33
C LYS A 231 6.77 18.42 -13.06
N VAL A 232 7.66 18.74 -12.14
CA VAL A 232 7.81 18.04 -10.88
C VAL A 232 6.55 18.25 -10.04
N ALA A 233 5.67 17.25 -10.07
CA ALA A 233 4.37 17.23 -9.38
C ALA A 233 4.49 17.04 -7.85
N TYR A 234 5.70 17.04 -7.31
CA TYR A 234 5.99 16.69 -5.91
C TYR A 234 6.07 17.89 -4.96
N ALA A 235 5.48 19.02 -5.35
CA ALA A 235 5.33 20.18 -4.49
C ALA A 235 3.84 20.49 -4.35
N HIS A 236 3.21 19.82 -3.39
CA HIS A 236 1.86 20.05 -2.88
C HIS A 236 0.77 20.17 -3.97
N PHE A 237 -0.02 19.11 -4.14
CA PHE A 237 -1.22 19.11 -4.97
C PHE A 237 -2.26 20.09 -4.42
N ARG A 238 -2.13 21.35 -4.81
CA ARG A 238 -3.18 22.36 -4.72
C ARG A 238 -3.29 23.06 -6.06
N ASN A 239 -4.23 22.61 -6.89
CA ASN A 239 -5.15 23.53 -7.56
C ASN A 239 -6.39 22.78 -8.11
N PRO A 240 -7.62 23.17 -7.76
CA PRO A 240 -8.82 22.67 -8.40
C PRO A 240 -9.13 23.49 -9.68
N TYR A 241 -9.67 22.80 -10.68
CA TYR A 241 -10.20 23.25 -12.00
C TYR A 241 -9.25 23.22 -13.21
N PRO A 242 -9.58 22.35 -14.20
CA PRO A 242 -9.24 22.56 -15.60
C PRO A 242 -10.43 23.16 -16.39
N GLU A 243 -10.16 24.24 -17.15
CA GLU A 243 -11.04 24.79 -18.19
C GLU A 243 -10.93 23.94 -19.48
N PRO A 244 -12.00 23.80 -20.30
CA PRO A 244 -12.08 22.75 -21.31
C PRO A 244 -11.55 23.22 -22.68
N SER A 245 -10.75 22.38 -23.34
CA SER A 245 -10.42 22.52 -24.76
C SER A 245 -11.07 21.44 -25.62
N PRO A 246 -11.42 21.73 -26.89
CA PRO A 246 -12.53 21.07 -27.57
C PRO A 246 -12.13 19.77 -28.28
N ARG A 247 -13.09 18.84 -28.32
CA ARG A 247 -13.04 17.59 -29.10
C ARG A 247 -12.97 17.85 -30.60
N MET A 248 -12.15 17.06 -31.31
CA MET A 248 -12.44 16.61 -32.67
C MET A 248 -11.99 15.17 -32.90
N ARG A 249 -12.87 14.37 -33.51
CA ARG A 249 -12.65 13.06 -34.17
C ARG A 249 -13.74 12.90 -35.24
N PRO A 250 -13.64 11.97 -36.20
CA PRO A 250 -12.47 11.34 -36.81
C PRO A 250 -12.54 11.34 -38.37
N ALA A 251 -11.47 10.91 -39.04
CA ALA A 251 -11.56 10.33 -40.38
C ALA A 251 -10.69 9.07 -40.47
N GLN A 252 -11.34 7.93 -40.75
CA GLN A 252 -10.77 6.66 -41.21
C GLN A 252 -10.44 6.77 -42.71
N PRO A 253 -9.56 5.91 -43.24
CA PRO A 253 -10.13 4.79 -44.01
C PRO A 253 -9.43 3.43 -43.86
N ASP A 254 -10.24 2.45 -44.19
CA ASP A 254 -10.07 1.00 -44.30
C ASP A 254 -8.77 0.49 -44.94
N TYR A 255 -8.24 -0.60 -44.37
CA TYR A 255 -7.45 -1.59 -45.12
C TYR A 255 -7.74 -3.01 -44.61
N PHE A 256 -8.85 -3.59 -45.07
CA PHE A 256 -9.11 -5.03 -45.03
C PHE A 256 -8.34 -5.72 -46.18
N ASN A 257 -7.42 -6.63 -45.83
CA ASN A 257 -7.22 -7.97 -46.43
C ASN A 257 -5.74 -8.40 -46.43
N ARG A 258 -5.41 -9.39 -45.59
CA ARG A 258 -4.90 -10.67 -46.10
C ARG A 258 -4.99 -11.78 -45.04
N PRO A 259 -5.57 -12.95 -45.37
CA PRO A 259 -5.57 -14.12 -44.51
C PRO A 259 -4.30 -14.96 -44.76
N MET A 260 -3.68 -15.50 -43.70
CA MET A 260 -2.77 -16.64 -43.81
C MET A 260 -3.18 -17.71 -42.79
N PRO A 261 -3.21 -18.99 -43.20
CA PRO A 261 -3.91 -20.06 -42.49
C PRO A 261 -3.12 -20.64 -41.32
N PHE A 262 -3.85 -20.97 -40.25
CA PHE A 262 -3.39 -21.83 -39.17
C PHE A 262 -3.26 -23.28 -39.66
N SER A 263 -2.07 -23.86 -39.58
CA SER A 263 -1.87 -25.30 -39.59
C SER A 263 -1.62 -25.80 -38.18
N HIS A 264 -2.64 -26.42 -37.58
CA HIS A 264 -2.49 -27.31 -36.43
C HIS A 264 -1.63 -28.50 -36.85
N GLN A 265 -0.53 -28.75 -36.14
CA GLN A 265 0.10 -30.06 -36.14
C GLN A 265 -0.03 -30.65 -34.73
N LEU A 266 -1.00 -31.54 -34.61
CA LEU A 266 -1.11 -32.49 -33.50
C LEU A 266 0.06 -33.48 -33.62
N SER A 267 0.98 -33.45 -32.67
CA SER A 267 1.86 -34.59 -32.40
C SER A 267 1.46 -35.21 -31.06
N ALA A 268 1.06 -36.46 -31.15
CA ALA A 268 0.67 -37.33 -30.06
C ALA A 268 1.88 -37.89 -29.31
N GLY A 269 1.67 -38.22 -28.03
CA GLY A 269 2.54 -39.06 -27.19
C GLY A 269 3.63 -38.26 -26.47
N GLN A 270 3.85 -38.37 -25.17
CA GLN A 270 3.60 -39.47 -24.24
C GLN A 270 3.29 -38.94 -22.83
N ALA A 271 2.34 -39.61 -22.20
CA ALA A 271 2.05 -39.50 -20.77
C ALA A 271 3.22 -40.06 -19.95
N TRP A 272 3.63 -39.34 -18.91
CA TRP A 272 4.41 -39.90 -17.81
C TRP A 272 3.87 -39.37 -16.48
N SER A 273 3.42 -40.27 -15.61
CA SER A 273 3.27 -40.11 -14.17
C SER A 273 2.97 -41.50 -13.56
N PRO A 274 3.17 -41.73 -12.26
CA PRO A 274 4.37 -41.47 -11.44
C PRO A 274 4.82 -42.75 -10.71
N ALA A 275 6.07 -42.82 -10.26
CA ALA A 275 6.51 -43.90 -9.36
C ALA A 275 6.44 -43.42 -7.90
N THR A 276 5.47 -43.97 -7.17
CA THR A 276 5.37 -43.97 -5.72
C THR A 276 6.42 -44.92 -5.14
N THR A 277 7.26 -44.45 -4.22
CA THR A 277 7.83 -45.30 -3.16
C THR A 277 7.69 -44.57 -1.83
N SER A 278 7.16 -45.33 -0.88
CA SER A 278 6.74 -44.97 0.45
C SER A 278 7.80 -45.36 1.49
N GLN A 279 7.75 -44.68 2.63
CA GLN A 279 8.21 -45.08 3.98
C GLN A 279 9.65 -44.72 4.44
N PRO A 280 9.92 -44.67 5.76
CA PRO A 280 9.37 -43.69 6.72
C PRO A 280 10.42 -43.14 7.72
N GLY A 281 10.07 -42.03 8.39
CA GLY A 281 10.38 -41.71 9.79
C GLY A 281 11.84 -41.67 10.29
N GLU A 282 12.32 -40.47 10.65
CA GLU A 282 13.11 -40.29 11.86
C GLU A 282 12.90 -38.90 12.47
N ALA A 283 12.94 -38.84 13.79
CA ALA A 283 12.53 -37.74 14.64
C ALA A 283 13.71 -36.87 15.11
N PHE A 284 13.39 -35.61 15.46
CA PHE A 284 13.95 -34.79 16.56
C PHE A 284 15.46 -34.81 16.87
N GLU A 285 16.12 -33.65 16.75
CA GLU A 285 16.85 -32.90 17.81
C GLU A 285 17.35 -31.56 17.21
N LEU A 286 16.96 -30.38 17.74
CA LEU A 286 17.65 -29.57 18.77
C LEU A 286 19.11 -29.18 18.44
N GLY A 287 19.38 -27.88 18.28
CA GLY A 287 20.75 -27.35 18.28
C GLY A 287 20.88 -25.89 17.85
N CYS A 288 21.10 -25.01 18.83
CA CYS A 288 21.35 -23.57 18.73
C CYS A 288 22.70 -23.17 18.08
N ALA A 289 22.84 -21.84 17.93
CA ALA A 289 24.08 -21.02 17.91
C ALA A 289 24.56 -20.65 16.49
N VAL A 290 24.92 -19.41 16.14
CA VAL A 290 25.31 -18.18 16.87
C VAL A 290 24.78 -16.96 16.11
#